data_AF-A0A2I0BQB4-F1
#
_entry.id   AF-A0A2I0BQB4-F1
#
_cell.length_a   1.000
_cell.length_b   1.000
_cell.length_c   1.000
_cell.angle_alpha   90.00
_cell.angle_beta   90.00
_cell.angle_gamma   90.00
#
_symmetry.space_group_name_H-M   'P 1'
#
loop_
_entity.id
_entity.type
_entity.pdbx_description
1 polymer ?
#
loop_
_entity_poly.entity_id
_entity_poly.type
_entity_poly.pdbx_seq_one_letter_code
_entity_poly.pdbx_strand_id
1 'polypeptide(L)'
;MNNLNILFFNNLGENILKFFNPSLKYARSITKNWFLMNPTHFFIALLSYLIFVFISYIYYIKYGSKSRHDKTLAAKIAPAITRSHKSTPLEQMVEKLTPSYNLLQVLFSLIITLLTVYEAKNRRFSLFYNSVDFSKKNIALCCWLFYLNKLVDFVDTILIVLRKKWNQFTFLHVYHHLSVFLIMWVNTSVGYDGDIYYIIVVNSFVHFVMYLYYYLSSVKFKVPIFAKACVTYLQMLQFLSIILPGFYVLFVRHYCPYPRKLVGLSFYYCISLLILFGNFALHTYIKPKKKTS
;
A
#
# COMPACT_ATOMS: atom_id res chain seq x y z
N MET A 1 5.70 -33.78 -7.94
CA MET A 1 5.13 -32.77 -7.01
C MET A 1 4.99 -31.35 -7.62
N ASN A 2 5.71 -30.97 -8.68
CA ASN A 2 5.64 -29.59 -9.21
C ASN A 2 4.34 -29.23 -9.98
N ASN A 3 3.76 -30.15 -10.77
CA ASN A 3 2.55 -29.82 -11.55
C ASN A 3 1.28 -29.67 -10.72
N LEU A 4 1.16 -30.40 -9.61
CA LEU A 4 -0.04 -30.37 -8.75
C LEU A 4 -0.19 -29.02 -8.03
N ASN A 5 0.94 -28.46 -7.55
CA ASN A 5 0.96 -27.17 -6.84
C ASN A 5 0.63 -26.01 -7.77
N ILE A 6 1.16 -26.02 -9.00
CA ILE A 6 0.88 -25.00 -10.02
C ILE A 6 -0.60 -25.03 -10.41
N LEU A 7 -1.17 -26.22 -10.63
CA LEU A 7 -2.58 -26.38 -10.96
C LEU A 7 -3.49 -25.91 -9.80
N PHE A 8 -3.13 -26.22 -8.56
CA PHE A 8 -3.87 -25.75 -7.38
C PHE A 8 -3.92 -24.22 -7.30
N PHE A 9 -2.78 -23.53 -7.40
CA PHE A 9 -2.73 -22.06 -7.32
C PHE A 9 -3.48 -21.40 -8.46
N ASN A 10 -3.40 -21.95 -9.68
CA ASN A 10 -4.15 -21.43 -10.82
C ASN A 10 -5.66 -21.61 -10.62
N ASN A 11 -6.12 -22.78 -10.19
CA ASN A 11 -7.55 -23.03 -9.93
C ASN A 11 -8.08 -22.13 -8.80
N LEU A 12 -7.31 -21.99 -7.70
CA LEU A 12 -7.66 -21.11 -6.60
C LEU A 12 -7.77 -19.65 -7.08
N GLY A 13 -6.78 -19.19 -7.85
CA GLY A 13 -6.76 -17.85 -8.41
C GLY A 13 -7.96 -17.59 -9.32
N GLU A 14 -8.24 -18.49 -10.27
CA GLU A 14 -9.40 -18.36 -11.16
C GLU A 14 -10.73 -18.32 -10.40
N ASN A 15 -10.88 -19.12 -9.35
CA ASN A 15 -12.09 -19.11 -8.51
C ASN A 15 -12.27 -17.76 -7.79
N ILE A 16 -11.19 -17.20 -7.23
CA ILE A 16 -11.21 -15.87 -6.59
C ILE A 16 -11.59 -14.80 -7.62
N LEU A 17 -10.95 -14.80 -8.79
CA LEU A 17 -11.18 -13.81 -9.84
C LEU A 17 -12.62 -13.88 -10.39
N LYS A 18 -13.13 -15.10 -10.63
CA LYS A 18 -14.51 -15.35 -11.05
C LYS A 18 -15.52 -14.88 -10.01
N PHE A 19 -15.21 -15.02 -8.73
CA PHE A 19 -16.06 -14.49 -7.67
C PHE A 19 -16.24 -12.97 -7.82
N PHE A 20 -15.15 -12.22 -8.01
CA PHE A 20 -15.19 -10.75 -8.07
C PHE A 20 -15.76 -10.19 -9.38
N ASN A 21 -15.45 -10.82 -10.51
CA ASN A 21 -16.04 -10.44 -11.78
C ASN A 21 -16.45 -11.67 -12.61
N PRO A 22 -17.71 -12.13 -12.47
CA PRO A 22 -18.19 -13.27 -13.24
C PRO A 22 -18.29 -13.04 -14.75
N SER A 23 -18.35 -11.77 -15.20
CA SER A 23 -18.52 -11.44 -16.63
C SER A 23 -17.22 -11.50 -17.42
N LEU A 24 -16.07 -11.33 -16.76
CA LEU A 24 -14.75 -11.42 -17.40
C LEU A 24 -13.99 -12.66 -16.93
N LYS A 25 -13.85 -13.66 -17.81
CA LYS A 25 -12.97 -14.80 -17.57
C LYS A 25 -11.51 -14.33 -17.59
N TYR A 26 -10.73 -14.67 -16.56
CA TYR A 26 -9.30 -14.33 -16.48
C TYR A 26 -8.51 -14.79 -17.72
N ALA A 27 -8.86 -15.95 -18.29
CA ALA A 27 -8.26 -16.45 -19.53
C ALA A 27 -8.35 -15.48 -20.72
N ARG A 28 -9.34 -14.57 -20.74
CA ARG A 28 -9.56 -13.56 -21.78
C ARG A 28 -9.04 -12.18 -21.38
N SER A 29 -8.48 -12.04 -20.19
CA SER A 29 -7.93 -10.77 -19.73
C SER A 29 -6.69 -10.40 -20.54
N ILE A 30 -6.62 -9.16 -21.01
CA ILE A 30 -5.44 -8.64 -21.72
C ILE A 30 -4.20 -8.58 -20.81
N THR A 31 -4.38 -8.54 -19.50
CA THR A 31 -3.29 -8.48 -18.51
C THR A 31 -2.73 -9.86 -18.15
N LYS A 32 -3.38 -10.97 -18.57
CA LYS A 32 -3.04 -12.33 -18.14
C LYS A 32 -1.55 -12.69 -18.31
N ASN A 33 -0.95 -12.25 -19.41
CA ASN A 33 0.43 -12.58 -19.78
C ASN A 33 1.45 -11.54 -19.28
N TRP A 34 0.98 -10.50 -18.58
CA TRP A 34 1.88 -9.48 -18.04
C TRP A 34 2.59 -10.02 -16.79
N PHE A 35 3.73 -9.42 -16.47
CA PHE A 35 4.52 -9.86 -15.33
C PHE A 35 3.69 -9.80 -14.03
N LEU A 36 3.84 -10.84 -13.21
CA LEU A 36 3.18 -11.03 -11.92
C LEU A 36 1.63 -11.10 -11.95
N MET A 37 1.02 -11.27 -13.13
CA MET A 37 -0.43 -11.49 -13.25
C MET A 37 -0.81 -12.96 -13.12
N ASN A 38 0.09 -13.87 -13.53
CA ASN A 38 -0.09 -15.30 -13.33
C ASN A 38 -0.34 -15.61 -11.83
N PRO A 39 -1.44 -16.33 -11.48
CA PRO A 39 -1.79 -16.62 -10.09
C PRO A 39 -0.65 -17.26 -9.30
N THR A 40 0.09 -18.19 -9.91
CA THR A 40 1.21 -18.87 -9.25
C THR A 40 2.29 -17.87 -8.85
N HIS A 41 2.69 -16.95 -9.74
CA HIS A 41 3.70 -15.94 -9.44
C HIS A 41 3.22 -14.96 -8.36
N PHE A 42 1.94 -14.56 -8.41
CA PHE A 42 1.33 -13.73 -7.39
C PHE A 42 1.38 -14.41 -6.00
N PHE A 43 0.95 -15.67 -5.90
CA PHE A 43 0.96 -16.41 -4.64
C PHE A 43 2.38 -16.62 -4.10
N ILE A 44 3.37 -16.85 -4.96
CA ILE A 44 4.77 -16.92 -4.54
C ILE A 44 5.20 -15.59 -3.91
N ALA A 45 4.98 -14.46 -4.59
CA ALA A 45 5.34 -13.15 -4.06
C ALA A 45 4.61 -12.84 -2.72
N LEU A 46 3.32 -13.16 -2.65
CA LEU A 46 2.50 -13.01 -1.45
C LEU A 46 3.06 -13.84 -0.28
N LEU A 47 3.33 -15.12 -0.51
CA LEU A 47 3.86 -16.03 0.51
C LEU A 47 5.27 -15.64 0.94
N SER A 48 6.13 -15.23 0.01
CA SER A 48 7.47 -14.70 0.35
C SER A 48 7.40 -13.50 1.27
N TYR A 49 6.49 -12.55 1.00
CA TYR A 49 6.28 -11.40 1.87
C TYR A 49 5.75 -11.81 3.26
N LEU A 50 4.78 -12.73 3.32
CA LEU A 50 4.24 -13.24 4.59
C LEU A 50 5.30 -13.96 5.43
N ILE A 51 6.14 -14.79 4.81
CA ILE A 51 7.26 -15.47 5.47
C ILE A 51 8.24 -14.42 6.01
N PHE A 52 8.60 -13.41 5.22
CA PHE A 52 9.48 -12.33 5.66
C PHE A 52 8.92 -11.58 6.87
N VAL A 53 7.64 -11.20 6.83
CA VAL A 53 6.94 -10.53 7.94
C VAL A 53 6.93 -11.41 9.19
N PHE A 54 6.62 -12.71 9.05
CA PHE A 54 6.57 -13.65 10.16
C PHE A 54 7.94 -13.81 10.82
N ILE A 55 9.00 -14.05 10.03
CA ILE A 55 10.38 -14.14 10.53
C ILE A 55 10.79 -12.83 11.23
N SER A 56 10.46 -11.69 10.63
CA SER A 56 10.75 -10.36 11.20
C SER A 56 10.02 -10.14 12.52
N TYR A 57 8.79 -10.64 12.66
CA TYR A 57 8.00 -10.57 13.88
C TYR A 57 8.59 -11.45 15.00
N ILE A 58 8.99 -12.69 14.68
CA ILE A 58 9.69 -13.56 15.64
C ILE A 58 11.02 -12.92 16.09
N TYR A 59 11.78 -12.34 15.15
CA TYR A 59 12.99 -11.60 15.46
C TYR A 59 12.71 -10.39 16.38
N TYR A 60 11.64 -9.64 16.12
CA TYR A 60 11.22 -8.51 16.94
C TYR A 60 10.86 -8.93 18.37
N ILE A 61 10.12 -10.02 18.55
CA ILE A 61 9.79 -10.52 19.90
C ILE A 61 11.07 -10.90 20.65
N LYS A 62 11.97 -11.64 19.99
CA LYS A 62 13.17 -12.19 20.63
C LYS A 62 14.22 -11.13 20.96
N TYR A 63 14.45 -10.17 20.04
CA TYR A 63 15.55 -9.21 20.16
C TYR A 63 15.09 -7.74 20.23
N GLY A 64 13.95 -7.40 19.61
CA GLY A 64 13.41 -6.04 19.57
C GLY A 64 12.79 -5.58 20.89
N SER A 65 12.10 -6.48 21.61
CA SER A 65 11.48 -6.16 22.91
C SER A 65 12.54 -5.79 23.97
N LYS A 66 13.64 -6.56 24.03
CA LYS A 66 14.78 -6.29 24.93
C LYS A 66 15.42 -4.93 24.65
N SER A 67 15.69 -4.63 23.37
CA SER A 67 16.24 -3.32 22.95
C SER A 67 15.33 -2.14 23.30
N ARG A 68 14.00 -2.30 23.21
CA ARG A 68 13.05 -1.26 23.59
C ARG A 68 13.05 -1.04 25.10
N HIS A 69 12.99 -2.12 25.89
CA HIS A 69 13.04 -2.07 27.35
C HIS A 69 14.30 -1.36 27.84
N ASP A 70 15.47 -1.77 27.34
CA ASP A 70 16.78 -1.18 27.66
C ASP A 70 16.85 0.32 27.29
N LYS A 71 16.26 0.74 26.16
CA LYS A 71 16.18 2.16 25.79
C LYS A 71 15.28 2.97 26.73
N THR A 72 14.13 2.44 27.12
CA THR A 72 13.26 3.11 28.11
C THR A 72 13.91 3.19 29.49
N LEU A 73 14.63 2.15 29.90
CA LEU A 73 15.34 2.10 31.17
C LEU A 73 16.54 3.07 31.17
N ALA A 74 17.36 3.05 30.12
CA ALA A 74 18.48 3.98 29.96
C ALA A 74 18.02 5.45 29.89
N ALA A 75 16.91 5.75 29.21
CA ALA A 75 16.34 7.09 29.14
C ALA A 75 15.81 7.60 30.50
N LYS A 76 15.42 6.70 31.41
CA LYS A 76 15.03 7.04 32.79
C LYS A 76 16.23 7.21 33.72
N ILE A 77 17.29 6.43 33.52
CA ILE A 77 18.45 6.41 34.44
C ILE A 77 19.48 7.50 34.09
N ALA A 78 19.63 7.88 32.81
CA ALA A 78 20.63 8.85 32.40
C ALA A 78 20.11 9.79 31.30
N PRO A 79 19.35 10.85 31.64
CA PRO A 79 18.87 11.82 30.64
C PRO A 79 19.99 12.55 29.90
N ALA A 80 21.21 12.60 30.48
CA ALA A 80 22.37 13.29 29.91
C ALA A 80 23.44 12.36 29.29
N ILE A 81 23.29 11.04 29.38
CA ILE A 81 24.20 10.07 28.73
C ILE A 81 23.37 9.24 27.76
N THR A 82 22.87 9.87 26.70
CA THR A 82 22.53 9.14 25.48
C THR A 82 23.83 8.61 24.91
N ARG A 83 24.29 7.43 25.37
CA ARG A 83 25.23 6.61 24.60
C ARG A 83 24.59 6.48 23.22
N SER A 84 25.14 7.18 22.23
CA SER A 84 24.68 7.05 20.85
C SER A 84 24.81 5.57 20.53
N HIS A 85 23.70 4.88 20.35
CA HIS A 85 23.75 3.51 19.83
C HIS A 85 24.45 3.61 18.48
N LYS A 86 25.72 3.21 18.42
CA LYS A 86 26.51 3.28 17.20
C LYS A 86 25.83 2.34 16.21
N SER A 87 25.21 2.92 15.19
CA SER A 87 24.49 2.19 14.15
C SER A 87 25.43 1.14 13.55
N THR A 88 24.93 -0.06 13.31
CA THR A 88 25.73 -1.11 12.66
C THR A 88 26.13 -0.67 11.24
N PRO A 89 27.20 -1.24 10.64
CA PRO A 89 27.58 -0.92 9.26
C PRO A 89 26.43 -1.14 8.27
N LEU A 90 25.63 -2.19 8.48
CA LEU A 90 24.43 -2.47 7.70
C LEU A 90 23.37 -1.37 7.85
N GLU A 91 23.10 -0.93 9.08
CA GLU A 91 22.16 0.19 9.33
C GLU A 91 22.61 1.47 8.61
N GLN A 92 23.91 1.79 8.63
CA GLN A 92 24.47 2.96 7.93
C GLN A 92 24.33 2.84 6.41
N MET A 93 24.61 1.66 5.86
CA MET A 93 24.46 1.41 4.42
C MET A 93 23.00 1.61 3.99
N VAL A 94 22.04 1.06 4.76
CA VAL A 94 20.62 1.19 4.47
C VAL A 94 20.14 2.63 4.62
N GLU A 95 20.64 3.38 5.62
CA GLU A 95 20.33 4.81 5.76
C GLU A 95 20.83 5.64 4.58
N LYS A 96 21.97 5.29 3.97
CA LYS A 96 22.46 5.94 2.74
C LYS A 96 21.63 5.61 1.50
N LEU A 97 21.05 4.40 1.43
CA LEU A 97 20.22 3.97 0.30
C LEU A 97 18.76 4.44 0.39
N THR A 98 18.26 4.71 1.60
CA THR A 98 16.87 5.12 1.86
C THR A 98 16.44 6.36 1.06
N PRO A 99 17.23 7.45 0.95
CA PRO A 99 16.85 8.60 0.13
C PRO A 99 16.65 8.25 -1.35
N SER A 100 17.52 7.43 -1.94
CA SER A 100 17.40 7.01 -3.34
C SER A 100 16.12 6.21 -3.57
N TYR A 101 15.80 5.29 -2.66
CA TYR A 101 14.54 4.55 -2.70
C TYR A 101 13.32 5.47 -2.62
N ASN A 102 13.30 6.41 -1.67
CA ASN A 102 12.20 7.36 -1.51
C ASN A 102 12.04 8.25 -2.75
N LEU A 103 13.14 8.70 -3.36
CA LEU A 103 13.11 9.48 -4.59
C LEU A 103 12.55 8.68 -5.76
N LEU A 104 12.95 7.42 -5.91
CA LEU A 104 12.37 6.53 -6.92
C LEU A 104 10.86 6.38 -6.72
N GLN A 105 10.40 6.17 -5.49
CA GLN A 105 8.97 6.10 -5.17
C GLN A 105 8.21 7.39 -5.48
N VAL A 106 8.82 8.56 -5.23
CA VAL A 106 8.26 9.87 -5.63
C VAL A 106 8.06 9.91 -7.15
N LEU A 107 9.08 9.56 -7.92
CA LEU A 107 9.03 9.58 -9.38
C LEU A 107 8.01 8.58 -9.93
N PHE A 108 8.03 7.34 -9.45
CA PHE A 108 7.07 6.30 -9.86
C PHE A 108 5.63 6.72 -9.57
N SER A 109 5.36 7.21 -8.36
CA SER A 109 4.02 7.66 -7.95
C SER A 109 3.54 8.83 -8.81
N LEU A 110 4.43 9.78 -9.12
CA LEU A 110 4.11 10.91 -9.99
C LEU A 110 3.82 10.46 -11.43
N ILE A 111 4.66 9.59 -11.99
CA ILE A 111 4.47 9.04 -13.34
C ILE A 111 3.12 8.32 -13.44
N ILE A 112 2.80 7.45 -12.48
CA ILE A 112 1.52 6.73 -12.45
C ILE A 112 0.36 7.71 -12.37
N THR A 113 0.46 8.74 -11.52
CA THR A 113 -0.59 9.77 -11.38
C THR A 113 -0.83 10.46 -12.73
N LEU A 114 0.24 11.00 -13.34
CA LEU A 114 0.16 11.77 -14.58
C LEU A 114 -0.32 10.90 -15.75
N LEU A 115 0.21 9.68 -15.88
CA LEU A 115 -0.19 8.75 -16.93
C LEU A 115 -1.67 8.36 -16.79
N THR A 116 -2.13 8.06 -15.58
CA THR A 116 -3.55 7.68 -15.36
C THR A 116 -4.48 8.85 -15.62
N VAL A 117 -4.11 10.07 -15.24
CA VAL A 117 -4.89 11.28 -15.55
C VAL A 117 -4.94 11.54 -17.06
N TYR A 118 -3.81 11.40 -17.75
CA TYR A 118 -3.74 11.54 -19.20
C TYR A 118 -4.63 10.53 -19.92
N GLU A 119 -4.55 9.25 -19.54
CA GLU A 119 -5.38 8.20 -20.14
C GLU A 119 -6.86 8.34 -19.80
N ALA A 120 -7.21 8.75 -18.58
CA ALA A 120 -8.59 9.03 -18.21
C ALA A 120 -9.17 10.19 -19.04
N LYS A 121 -8.38 11.23 -19.30
CA LYS A 121 -8.78 12.35 -20.18
C LYS A 121 -8.99 11.89 -21.62
N ASN A 122 -8.09 11.06 -22.16
CA ASN A 122 -8.23 10.48 -23.50
C ASN A 122 -9.48 9.62 -23.63
N ARG A 123 -9.86 8.92 -22.56
CA ARG A 123 -11.10 8.14 -22.48
C ARG A 123 -12.35 8.96 -22.19
N ARG A 124 -12.21 10.28 -21.98
CA ARG A 124 -13.28 11.21 -21.59
C ARG A 124 -14.04 10.72 -20.35
N PHE A 125 -13.31 10.18 -19.38
CA PHE A 125 -13.89 9.73 -18.14
C PHE A 125 -14.45 10.91 -17.31
N SER A 126 -15.66 10.74 -16.81
CA SER A 126 -16.20 11.52 -15.70
C SER A 126 -15.50 11.12 -14.40
N LEU A 127 -15.71 11.91 -13.35
CA LEU A 127 -15.07 11.64 -12.05
C LEU A 127 -15.43 10.24 -11.50
N PHE A 128 -16.66 9.78 -11.74
CA PHE A 128 -17.18 8.49 -11.31
C PHE A 128 -18.13 7.91 -12.37
N TYR A 129 -18.44 6.61 -12.24
CA TYR A 129 -19.44 5.86 -13.02
C TYR A 129 -19.12 5.74 -14.50
N ASN A 130 -17.84 5.50 -14.79
CA ASN A 130 -17.30 5.44 -16.13
C ASN A 130 -17.65 4.14 -16.85
N SER A 131 -17.64 4.22 -18.18
CA SER A 131 -17.73 3.03 -19.04
C SER A 131 -16.50 2.14 -18.87
N VAL A 132 -16.71 0.84 -18.99
CA VAL A 132 -15.68 -0.19 -18.85
C VAL A 132 -15.51 -0.90 -20.19
N ASP A 133 -14.27 -0.98 -20.67
CA ASP A 133 -13.90 -1.66 -21.90
C ASP A 133 -12.60 -2.45 -21.68
N PHE A 134 -12.75 -3.71 -21.29
CA PHE A 134 -11.63 -4.61 -21.00
C PHE A 134 -10.78 -4.99 -22.24
N SER A 135 -11.15 -4.55 -23.44
CA SER A 135 -10.30 -4.73 -24.63
C SER A 135 -9.16 -3.71 -24.69
N LYS A 136 -9.29 -2.57 -23.99
CA LYS A 136 -8.36 -1.45 -24.07
C LYS A 136 -7.21 -1.58 -23.07
N LYS A 137 -5.99 -1.40 -23.57
CA LYS A 137 -4.75 -1.55 -22.78
C LYS A 137 -4.39 -0.35 -21.92
N ASN A 138 -5.01 0.80 -22.13
CA ASN A 138 -4.50 2.07 -21.64
C ASN A 138 -4.65 2.22 -20.11
N ILE A 139 -5.87 2.17 -19.58
CA ILE A 139 -6.11 2.15 -18.13
C ILE A 139 -5.59 0.84 -17.51
N ALA A 140 -5.62 -0.26 -18.28
CA ALA A 140 -5.07 -1.53 -17.85
C ALA A 140 -3.58 -1.44 -17.50
N LEU A 141 -2.80 -0.74 -18.34
CA LEU A 141 -1.38 -0.48 -18.10
C LEU A 141 -1.18 0.35 -16.83
N CYS A 142 -1.98 1.40 -16.63
CA CYS A 142 -1.92 2.22 -15.43
C CYS A 142 -2.22 1.40 -14.17
N CYS A 143 -3.24 0.55 -14.21
CA CYS A 143 -3.61 -0.36 -13.13
C CYS A 143 -2.49 -1.36 -12.82
N TRP A 144 -1.84 -1.90 -13.84
CA TRP A 144 -0.73 -2.82 -13.68
C TRP A 144 0.54 -2.15 -13.13
N LEU A 145 0.90 -0.97 -13.63
CA LEU A 145 2.02 -0.20 -13.06
C LEU A 145 1.77 0.14 -11.59
N PHE A 146 0.54 0.50 -11.24
CA PHE A 146 0.14 0.73 -9.86
C PHE A 146 0.22 -0.55 -9.01
N TYR A 147 -0.21 -1.70 -9.53
CA TYR A 147 -0.04 -3.00 -8.87
C TYR A 147 1.44 -3.35 -8.63
N LEU A 148 2.30 -3.15 -9.62
CA LEU A 148 3.75 -3.34 -9.46
C LEU A 148 4.34 -2.38 -8.42
N ASN A 149 3.85 -1.13 -8.35
CA ASN A 149 4.26 -0.22 -7.29
C ASN A 149 3.95 -0.79 -5.90
N LYS A 150 2.84 -1.51 -5.73
CA LYS A 150 2.50 -2.15 -4.43
C LYS A 150 3.44 -3.30 -4.07
N LEU A 151 4.06 -3.94 -5.06
CA LEU A 151 5.16 -4.87 -4.80
C LEU A 151 6.41 -4.12 -4.31
N VAL A 152 6.75 -2.99 -4.94
CA VAL A 152 7.89 -2.15 -4.54
C VAL A 152 7.69 -1.55 -3.14
N ASP A 153 6.45 -1.28 -2.76
CA ASP A 153 6.07 -0.83 -1.42
C ASP A 153 6.43 -1.88 -0.33
N PHE A 154 6.62 -3.16 -0.65
CA PHE A 154 7.14 -4.15 0.32
C PHE A 154 8.56 -3.86 0.79
N VAL A 155 9.33 -3.10 0.00
CA VAL A 155 10.67 -2.66 0.39
C VAL A 155 10.62 -1.74 1.61
N ASP A 156 9.52 -0.99 1.85
CA ASP A 156 9.37 -0.21 3.09
C ASP A 156 9.46 -1.09 4.33
N THR A 157 8.78 -2.25 4.31
CA THR A 157 8.82 -3.22 5.41
C THR A 157 10.24 -3.76 5.60
N ILE A 158 10.96 -4.04 4.50
CA ILE A 158 12.35 -4.48 4.54
C ILE A 158 13.25 -3.41 5.16
N LEU A 159 13.14 -2.15 4.72
CA LEU A 159 13.91 -1.03 5.25
C LEU A 159 13.63 -0.79 6.75
N ILE A 160 12.36 -0.90 7.18
CA ILE A 160 11.97 -0.78 8.60
C ILE A 160 12.69 -1.83 9.44
N VAL A 161 12.69 -3.09 9.00
CA VAL A 161 13.30 -4.23 9.70
C VAL A 161 14.82 -4.09 9.74
N LEU A 162 15.46 -3.80 8.60
CA LEU A 162 16.92 -3.66 8.51
C LEU A 162 17.44 -2.48 9.35
N ARG A 163 16.70 -1.36 9.39
CA ARG A 163 17.04 -0.20 10.23
C ARG A 163 16.61 -0.36 11.70
N LYS A 164 15.99 -1.50 12.05
CA LYS A 164 15.45 -1.81 13.38
C LYS A 164 14.51 -0.71 13.89
N LYS A 165 13.74 -0.08 12.99
CA LYS A 165 12.76 0.97 13.33
C LYS A 165 11.42 0.34 13.73
N TRP A 166 11.43 -0.52 14.74
CA TRP A 166 10.27 -1.32 15.16
C TRP A 166 8.99 -0.53 15.47
N ASN A 167 9.11 0.74 15.84
CA ASN A 167 7.96 1.63 16.03
C ASN A 167 7.15 1.86 14.73
N GLN A 168 7.75 1.61 13.56
CA GLN A 168 7.10 1.69 12.24
C GLN A 168 6.57 0.33 11.77
N PHE A 169 7.08 -0.79 12.33
CA PHE A 169 6.60 -2.14 12.04
C PHE A 169 5.30 -2.41 12.80
N THR A 170 4.21 -1.80 12.33
CA THR A 170 2.90 -1.84 12.99
C THR A 170 1.93 -2.78 12.29
N PHE A 171 0.87 -3.20 13.00
CA PHE A 171 -0.23 -3.93 12.40
C PHE A 171 -0.83 -3.16 11.21
N LEU A 172 -1.05 -1.86 11.35
CA LEU A 172 -1.57 -1.00 10.27
C LEU A 172 -0.70 -1.08 9.02
N HIS A 173 0.62 -0.95 9.18
CA HIS A 173 1.58 -1.04 8.08
C HIS A 173 1.46 -2.38 7.34
N VAL A 174 1.63 -3.50 8.06
CA VAL A 174 1.61 -4.83 7.47
C VAL A 174 0.25 -5.15 6.84
N TYR A 175 -0.85 -4.84 7.55
CA TYR A 175 -2.21 -5.02 7.06
C TYR A 175 -2.43 -4.26 5.74
N HIS A 176 -2.04 -2.98 5.69
CA HIS A 176 -2.20 -2.15 4.49
C HIS A 176 -1.42 -2.70 3.29
N HIS A 177 -0.10 -2.92 3.43
CA HIS A 177 0.73 -3.41 2.32
C HIS A 177 0.29 -4.78 1.81
N LEU A 178 -0.08 -5.70 2.70
CA LEU A 178 -0.58 -7.02 2.31
C LEU A 178 -1.91 -6.94 1.56
N SER A 179 -2.87 -6.21 2.13
CA SER A 179 -4.23 -6.12 1.58
C SER A 179 -4.27 -5.36 0.26
N VAL A 180 -3.55 -4.24 0.12
CA VAL A 180 -3.54 -3.46 -1.12
C VAL A 180 -2.90 -4.25 -2.26
N PHE A 181 -1.86 -5.04 -2.00
CA PHE A 181 -1.24 -5.90 -3.01
C PHE A 181 -2.22 -6.97 -3.53
N LEU A 182 -2.98 -7.63 -2.63
CA LEU A 182 -4.01 -8.60 -3.00
C LEU A 182 -5.16 -7.94 -3.76
N ILE A 183 -5.70 -6.84 -3.25
CA ILE A 183 -6.80 -6.11 -3.87
C ILE A 183 -6.40 -5.66 -5.28
N MET A 184 -5.18 -5.17 -5.46
CA MET A 184 -4.71 -4.72 -6.77
C MET A 184 -4.41 -5.87 -7.73
N TRP A 185 -4.00 -7.04 -7.26
CA TRP A 185 -3.92 -8.22 -8.13
C TRP A 185 -5.31 -8.59 -8.69
N VAL A 186 -6.34 -8.58 -7.84
CA VAL A 186 -7.72 -8.86 -8.27
C VAL A 186 -8.20 -7.79 -9.28
N ASN A 187 -8.06 -6.49 -8.96
CA ASN A 187 -8.48 -5.42 -9.87
C ASN A 187 -7.69 -5.46 -11.20
N THR A 188 -6.38 -5.66 -11.17
CA THR A 188 -5.57 -5.73 -12.40
C THR A 188 -5.90 -6.98 -13.24
N SER A 189 -6.44 -8.03 -12.61
CA SER A 189 -6.83 -9.26 -13.30
C SER A 189 -8.21 -9.16 -13.96
N VAL A 190 -9.19 -8.54 -13.28
CA VAL A 190 -10.59 -8.57 -13.72
C VAL A 190 -11.38 -7.26 -13.52
N GLY A 191 -10.71 -6.14 -13.24
CA GLY A 191 -11.31 -4.83 -13.00
C GLY A 191 -10.38 -3.69 -13.41
N TYR A 192 -9.64 -3.84 -14.50
CA TYR A 192 -8.53 -2.95 -14.86
C TYR A 192 -8.93 -1.79 -15.78
N ASP A 193 -10.22 -1.45 -15.86
CA ASP A 193 -10.73 -0.29 -16.61
C ASP A 193 -11.94 0.34 -15.91
N GLY A 194 -12.31 1.56 -16.31
CA GLY A 194 -13.38 2.35 -15.69
C GLY A 194 -12.96 2.97 -14.36
N ASP A 195 -13.83 2.91 -13.35
CA ASP A 195 -13.71 3.66 -12.09
C ASP A 195 -12.47 3.34 -11.23
N ILE A 196 -11.75 2.24 -11.51
CA ILE A 196 -10.47 1.94 -10.85
C ILE A 196 -9.43 3.06 -11.03
N TYR A 197 -9.51 3.81 -12.14
CA TYR A 197 -8.60 4.92 -12.43
C TYR A 197 -8.58 5.95 -11.30
N TYR A 198 -9.72 6.23 -10.68
CA TYR A 198 -9.84 7.24 -9.62
C TYR A 198 -9.06 6.81 -8.38
N ILE A 199 -9.18 5.54 -7.98
CA ILE A 199 -8.42 4.95 -6.87
C ILE A 199 -6.92 5.04 -7.15
N ILE A 200 -6.51 4.70 -8.38
CA ILE A 200 -5.09 4.77 -8.80
C ILE A 200 -4.58 6.21 -8.70
N VAL A 201 -5.29 7.19 -9.27
CA VAL A 201 -4.89 8.61 -9.27
C VAL A 201 -4.78 9.15 -7.87
N VAL A 202 -5.83 8.99 -7.04
CA VAL A 202 -5.84 9.55 -5.69
C VAL A 202 -4.78 8.90 -4.82
N ASN A 203 -4.63 7.57 -4.88
CA ASN A 203 -3.62 6.89 -4.07
C ASN A 203 -2.19 7.21 -4.52
N SER A 204 -1.91 7.19 -5.82
CA SER A 204 -0.57 7.52 -6.34
C SER A 204 -0.20 8.97 -6.08
N PHE A 205 -1.16 9.91 -6.15
CA PHE A 205 -0.93 11.29 -5.76
C PHE A 205 -0.59 11.43 -4.27
N VAL A 206 -1.36 10.78 -3.39
CA VAL A 206 -1.08 10.80 -1.95
C VAL A 206 0.25 10.11 -1.63
N HIS A 207 0.60 9.03 -2.33
CA HIS A 207 1.90 8.37 -2.22
C HIS A 207 3.04 9.28 -2.68
N PHE A 208 2.87 10.04 -3.77
CA PHE A 208 3.83 11.05 -4.19
C PHE A 208 4.11 12.06 -3.07
N VAL A 209 3.06 12.61 -2.44
CA VAL A 209 3.20 13.55 -1.31
C VAL A 209 3.87 12.88 -0.08
N MET A 210 3.45 11.65 0.25
CA MET A 210 3.99 10.90 1.39
C MET A 210 5.48 10.56 1.22
N TYR A 211 5.88 10.02 0.06
CA TYR A 211 7.27 9.69 -0.21
C TYR A 211 8.13 10.94 -0.40
N LEU A 212 7.57 12.05 -0.88
CA LEU A 212 8.29 13.33 -0.89
C LEU A 212 8.61 13.78 0.53
N TYR A 213 7.66 13.66 1.45
CA TYR A 213 7.90 13.91 2.87
C TYR A 213 8.97 12.97 3.46
N TYR A 214 8.95 11.67 3.12
CA TYR A 214 9.98 10.72 3.58
C TYR A 214 11.35 10.98 2.96
N TYR A 215 11.41 11.36 1.70
CA TYR A 215 12.64 11.76 1.02
C TYR A 215 13.27 12.97 1.71
N LEU A 216 12.52 14.05 1.89
CA LEU A 216 12.97 15.26 2.57
C LEU A 216 13.44 14.97 4.01
N SER A 217 12.69 14.13 4.73
CA SER A 217 13.07 13.67 6.08
C SER A 217 14.38 12.85 6.07
N SER A 218 14.62 12.05 5.03
CA SER A 218 15.80 11.19 4.91
C SER A 218 17.08 11.96 4.55
N VAL A 219 16.97 13.06 3.80
CA VAL A 219 18.10 13.96 3.50
C VAL A 219 18.35 15.01 4.59
N LYS A 220 17.69 14.86 5.76
CA LYS A 220 17.78 15.77 6.92
C LYS A 220 17.37 17.21 6.62
N PHE A 221 16.51 17.42 5.63
CA PHE A 221 15.89 18.71 5.40
C PHE A 221 14.95 19.05 6.56
N LYS A 222 14.90 20.32 6.98
CA LYS A 222 14.05 20.77 8.09
C LYS A 222 12.59 20.83 7.62
N VAL A 223 11.89 19.71 7.68
CA VAL A 223 10.46 19.64 7.38
C VAL A 223 9.66 20.13 8.61
N PRO A 224 8.63 20.99 8.43
CA PRO A 224 7.80 21.44 9.54
C PRO A 224 7.12 20.27 10.27
N ILE A 225 7.01 20.36 11.59
CA ILE A 225 6.44 19.30 12.45
C ILE A 225 4.99 18.96 12.04
N PHE A 226 4.21 19.95 11.60
CA PHE A 226 2.82 19.76 11.18
C PHE A 226 2.69 19.01 9.85
N ALA A 227 3.73 18.96 9.01
CA ALA A 227 3.67 18.30 7.70
C ALA A 227 3.30 16.82 7.83
N LYS A 228 3.80 16.16 8.87
CA LYS A 228 3.44 14.77 9.18
C LYS A 228 1.93 14.60 9.44
N ALA A 229 1.32 15.54 10.15
CA ALA A 229 -0.11 15.54 10.41
C ALA A 229 -0.90 15.80 9.12
N CYS A 230 -0.47 16.78 8.30
CA CYS A 230 -1.08 17.06 7.00
C CYS A 230 -1.08 15.84 6.08
N VAL A 231 0.03 15.11 5.98
CA VAL A 231 0.09 13.85 5.20
C VAL A 231 -0.92 12.82 5.73
N THR A 232 -1.03 12.69 7.06
CA THR A 232 -1.99 11.77 7.68
C THR A 232 -3.44 12.16 7.35
N TYR A 233 -3.79 13.43 7.45
CA TYR A 233 -5.14 13.92 7.12
C TYR A 233 -5.44 13.80 5.63
N LEU A 234 -4.45 14.03 4.76
CA LEU A 234 -4.58 13.83 3.32
C LEU A 234 -4.88 12.35 2.99
N GLN A 235 -4.21 11.41 3.65
CA GLN A 235 -4.49 9.98 3.52
C GLN A 235 -5.91 9.61 3.96
N MET A 236 -6.40 10.20 5.06
CA MET A 236 -7.77 9.99 5.53
C MET A 236 -8.82 10.57 4.58
N LEU A 237 -8.57 11.77 4.05
CA LEU A 237 -9.43 12.41 3.05
C LEU A 237 -9.52 11.57 1.77
N GLN A 238 -8.40 10.97 1.35
CA GLN A 238 -8.35 10.00 0.26
C GLN A 238 -9.39 8.88 0.46
N PHE A 239 -9.46 8.28 1.66
CA PHE A 239 -10.34 7.14 1.92
C PHE A 239 -11.80 7.58 1.89
N LEU A 240 -12.12 8.74 2.49
CA LEU A 240 -13.46 9.32 2.42
C LEU A 240 -13.90 9.55 0.98
N SER A 241 -13.01 10.06 0.13
CA SER A 241 -13.31 10.32 -1.28
C SER A 241 -13.62 9.06 -2.10
N ILE A 242 -13.15 7.88 -1.66
CA ILE A 242 -13.44 6.58 -2.28
C ILE A 242 -14.71 5.95 -1.68
N ILE A 243 -14.94 6.14 -0.38
CA ILE A 243 -16.11 5.60 0.33
C ILE A 243 -17.41 6.22 -0.20
N LEU A 244 -17.47 7.53 -0.41
CA LEU A 244 -18.68 8.24 -0.85
C LEU A 244 -19.27 7.71 -2.18
N PRO A 245 -18.52 7.65 -3.30
CA PRO A 245 -19.05 7.10 -4.55
C PRO A 245 -19.36 5.60 -4.42
N GLY A 246 -18.59 4.85 -3.63
CA GLY A 246 -18.85 3.44 -3.35
C GLY A 246 -20.17 3.20 -2.61
N PHE A 247 -20.50 4.07 -1.64
CA PHE A 247 -21.78 4.04 -0.92
C PHE A 247 -22.96 4.18 -1.88
N TYR A 248 -22.88 5.12 -2.82
CA TYR A 248 -23.94 5.38 -3.79
C TYR A 248 -24.20 4.17 -4.71
N VAL A 249 -23.14 3.50 -5.17
CA VAL A 249 -23.28 2.25 -5.97
C VAL A 249 -23.88 1.13 -5.13
N LEU A 250 -23.39 0.92 -3.90
CA LEU A 250 -23.73 -0.24 -3.07
C LEU A 250 -25.11 -0.15 -2.41
N PHE A 251 -25.53 1.03 -1.97
CA PHE A 251 -26.76 1.20 -1.18
C PHE A 251 -27.88 1.90 -1.94
N VAL A 252 -27.54 2.91 -2.77
CA VAL A 252 -28.53 3.63 -3.59
C VAL A 252 -28.79 2.93 -4.93
N ARG A 253 -28.07 1.83 -5.21
CA ARG A 253 -28.17 1.02 -6.43
C ARG A 253 -28.01 1.83 -7.71
N HIS A 254 -27.21 2.90 -7.66
CA HIS A 254 -26.85 3.62 -8.87
C HIS A 254 -26.15 2.70 -9.87
N TYR A 255 -26.51 2.83 -11.14
CA TYR A 255 -25.92 2.03 -12.20
C TYR A 255 -24.44 2.39 -12.38
N CYS A 256 -23.57 1.39 -12.32
CA CYS A 256 -22.15 1.54 -12.59
C CYS A 256 -21.71 0.31 -13.41
N PRO A 257 -21.08 0.50 -14.59
CA PRO A 257 -20.56 -0.59 -15.40
C PRO A 257 -19.43 -1.39 -14.72
N TYR A 258 -18.74 -0.78 -13.74
CA TYR A 258 -17.67 -1.42 -12.99
C TYR A 258 -18.18 -2.54 -12.09
N PRO A 259 -17.46 -3.68 -11.95
CA PRO A 259 -17.96 -4.82 -11.19
C PRO A 259 -18.28 -4.47 -9.73
N ARG A 260 -19.57 -4.60 -9.35
CA ARG A 260 -20.09 -4.19 -8.03
C ARG A 260 -19.35 -4.83 -6.86
N LYS A 261 -18.87 -6.07 -6.99
CA LYS A 261 -18.10 -6.75 -5.94
C LYS A 261 -16.72 -6.13 -5.73
N LEU A 262 -16.09 -5.60 -6.77
CA LEU A 262 -14.82 -4.86 -6.66
C LEU A 262 -15.03 -3.48 -6.02
N VAL A 263 -16.17 -2.84 -6.31
CA VAL A 263 -16.59 -1.63 -5.58
C VAL A 263 -16.76 -1.95 -4.09
N GLY A 264 -17.46 -3.05 -3.77
CA GLY A 264 -17.61 -3.55 -2.40
C GLY A 264 -16.27 -3.78 -1.71
N LEU A 265 -15.36 -4.51 -2.37
CA LEU A 265 -14.02 -4.79 -1.86
C LEU A 265 -13.27 -3.50 -1.50
N SER A 266 -13.27 -2.52 -2.40
CA SER A 266 -12.59 -1.24 -2.21
C SER A 266 -13.27 -0.39 -1.12
N PHE A 267 -14.60 -0.41 -1.06
CA PHE A 267 -15.39 0.31 -0.06
C PHE A 267 -15.11 -0.17 1.37
N TYR A 268 -15.26 -1.47 1.62
CA TYR A 268 -15.00 -2.04 2.96
C TYR A 268 -13.54 -1.90 3.37
N TYR A 269 -12.62 -2.01 2.41
CA TYR A 269 -11.20 -1.78 2.65
C TYR A 269 -10.89 -0.33 3.04
N CYS A 270 -11.46 0.66 2.35
CA CYS A 270 -11.26 2.06 2.71
C CYS A 270 -11.86 2.39 4.08
N ILE A 271 -12.98 1.77 4.46
CA ILE A 271 -13.54 1.90 5.83
C ILE A 271 -12.56 1.37 6.87
N SER A 272 -12.01 0.17 6.67
CA SER A 272 -11.08 -0.42 7.64
C SER A 272 -9.82 0.45 7.80
N LEU A 273 -9.27 0.97 6.70
CA LEU A 273 -8.15 1.90 6.74
C LEU A 273 -8.51 3.23 7.41
N LEU A 274 -9.68 3.79 7.14
CA LEU A 274 -10.12 5.03 7.77
C LEU A 274 -10.20 4.88 9.30
N ILE A 275 -10.71 3.75 9.80
CA ILE A 275 -10.76 3.45 11.23
C ILE A 275 -9.34 3.35 11.82
N LEU A 276 -8.44 2.60 11.15
CA LEU A 276 -7.08 2.41 11.63
C LEU A 276 -6.25 3.71 11.62
N PHE A 277 -6.39 4.52 10.56
CA PHE A 277 -5.74 5.83 10.47
C PHE A 277 -6.35 6.83 11.44
N GLY A 278 -7.66 6.80 11.65
CA GLY A 278 -8.33 7.59 12.68
C GLY A 278 -7.80 7.27 14.07
N ASN A 279 -7.66 5.98 14.41
CA ASN A 279 -7.06 5.54 15.67
C ASN A 279 -5.60 6.00 15.81
N PHE A 280 -4.80 5.87 14.74
CA PHE A 280 -3.42 6.36 14.71
C PHE A 280 -3.35 7.89 14.93
N ALA A 281 -4.21 8.66 14.25
CA ALA A 281 -4.26 10.12 14.35
C ALA A 281 -4.69 10.58 15.75
N LEU A 282 -5.71 9.92 16.34
CA LEU A 282 -6.16 10.18 17.70
C LEU A 282 -5.03 9.99 18.71
N HIS A 283 -4.30 8.87 18.64
CA HIS A 283 -3.22 8.58 19.59
C HIS A 283 -1.93 9.38 19.36
N THR A 284 -1.72 9.88 18.14
CA THR A 284 -0.48 10.61 17.79
C THR A 284 -0.63 12.12 17.99
N TYR A 285 -1.78 12.70 17.64
CA TYR A 285 -1.94 14.15 17.57
C TYR A 285 -2.93 14.73 18.59
N ILE A 286 -4.00 14.02 18.92
CA ILE A 286 -5.07 14.56 19.80
C ILE A 286 -4.88 14.14 21.26
N LYS A 287 -4.61 12.85 21.50
CA LYS A 287 -4.35 12.29 22.82
C LYS A 287 -2.95 11.66 22.86
N PRO A 288 -1.88 12.46 22.68
CA PRO A 288 -0.53 11.95 22.84
C PRO A 288 -0.38 11.40 24.25
N LYS A 289 0.16 10.18 24.40
CA LYS A 289 0.48 9.64 25.73
C LYS A 289 1.36 10.66 26.45
N LYS A 290 0.91 11.16 27.61
CA LYS A 290 1.75 12.01 28.48
C LYS A 290 3.07 11.29 28.68
N LYS A 291 4.19 11.93 28.33
CA LYS A 291 5.50 11.50 28.82
C LYS A 291 5.40 11.64 30.34
N THR A 292 5.31 10.51 31.05
CA THR A 292 5.60 10.50 32.48
C THR A 292 7.05 10.96 32.61
N SER A 293 7.22 12.21 33.03
CA SER A 293 8.48 12.83 33.42
C SER A 293 9.17 11.99 34.48
#